data_AF-A0A0F9EIC5-F1
#
_entry.id   AF-A0A0F9EIC5-F1
#
_cell.length_a   1.000
_cell.length_b   1.000
_cell.length_c   1.000
_cell.angle_alpha   90.00
_cell.angle_beta   90.00
_cell.angle_gamma   90.00
#
_symmetry.space_group_name_H-M   'P 1'
#
loop_
_entity.id
_entity.type
_entity.pdbx_description
1 polymer ?
#
loop_
_entity_poly.entity_id
_entity_poly.type
_entity_poly.pdbx_seq_one_letter_code
_entity_poly.pdbx_strand_id
1 'polypeptide(L)'
;MKLDKAKGKTATNYENIPEQRGANVPLIQPGDFLLELPKNIELAWAEPFNTNVDDEQVERVAVQFDPEHPLVIVAAPVLVRETDPSIIGQMVRVRVANNERNRARRGDPPALVSDMHYLLFEGLDFSGKPEENLDWILAMNQQAGKRFVAALTWSSYCSEKKTRYIDDGQGGSTEDPDKTKGCGSRYYQSQLARDESGFYLERFVCSGQIQIEGGTTECGAALRCFPNLERFRLESFAEGWN
;
A
#
# COMPACT_ATOMS: atom_id res chain seq x y z
N MET A 1 17.10 11.59 -24.62
CA MET A 1 17.07 10.12 -24.59
C MET A 1 15.61 9.70 -24.47
N LYS A 2 15.00 9.15 -25.53
CA LYS A 2 13.58 8.75 -25.51
C LYS A 2 13.46 7.45 -24.71
N LEU A 3 12.61 7.44 -23.69
CA LEU A 3 12.24 6.21 -22.98
C LEU A 3 11.65 5.22 -23.98
N ASP A 4 12.32 4.08 -24.11
CA ASP A 4 11.88 2.97 -24.96
C ASP A 4 10.69 2.28 -24.27
N LYS A 5 9.48 2.70 -24.63
CA LYS A 5 8.20 2.16 -24.13
C LYS A 5 8.03 0.66 -24.40
N ALA A 6 8.89 0.04 -25.21
CA ALA A 6 8.81 -1.38 -25.54
C ALA A 6 9.55 -2.28 -24.55
N LYS A 7 10.51 -1.77 -23.76
CA LYS A 7 11.29 -2.60 -22.82
C LYS A 7 10.56 -2.96 -21.52
N GLY A 8 9.37 -2.41 -21.28
CA GLY A 8 8.49 -2.74 -20.15
C GLY A 8 7.33 -3.69 -20.49
N LYS A 9 7.32 -4.32 -21.66
CA LYS A 9 6.26 -5.26 -22.05
C LYS A 9 6.85 -6.57 -22.52
N THR A 10 7.20 -7.44 -21.57
CA THR A 10 6.88 -8.86 -21.81
C THR A 10 5.38 -8.89 -22.05
N ALA A 11 4.97 -9.24 -23.28
CA ALA A 11 3.57 -9.33 -23.64
C ALA A 11 2.92 -10.40 -22.75
N THR A 12 2.31 -9.97 -21.65
CA THR A 12 1.53 -10.84 -20.79
C THR A 12 0.42 -11.43 -21.65
N ASN A 13 0.39 -12.75 -21.80
CA ASN A 13 -0.68 -13.43 -22.49
C ASN A 13 -1.95 -13.36 -21.63
N TYR A 14 -2.73 -12.29 -21.83
CA TYR A 14 -3.97 -12.04 -21.08
C TYR A 14 -5.06 -13.10 -21.31
N GLU A 15 -4.94 -13.92 -22.36
CA GLU A 15 -5.90 -14.97 -22.68
C GLU A 15 -5.67 -16.26 -21.87
N ASN A 16 -4.49 -16.43 -21.27
CA ASN A 16 -4.13 -17.60 -20.47
C ASN A 16 -3.40 -17.21 -19.19
N ILE A 17 -3.88 -16.18 -18.47
CA ILE A 17 -3.41 -15.93 -17.11
C ILE A 17 -4.03 -17.02 -16.23
N PRO A 18 -3.24 -17.96 -15.65
CA PRO A 18 -3.77 -18.87 -14.65
C PRO A 18 -4.39 -18.05 -13.53
N GLU A 19 -5.47 -18.53 -12.92
CA GLU A 19 -6.08 -17.91 -11.74
C GLU A 19 -5.17 -18.06 -10.48
N GLN A 20 -3.87 -17.81 -10.63
CA GLN A 20 -2.93 -17.72 -9.53
C GLN A 20 -3.06 -16.33 -8.93
N ARG A 21 -4.06 -16.20 -8.06
CA ARG A 21 -4.02 -15.21 -6.97
C ARG A 21 -2.63 -15.37 -6.34
N GLY A 22 -1.78 -14.35 -6.46
CA GLY A 22 -0.42 -14.39 -5.92
C GLY A 22 -0.43 -14.96 -4.50
N ALA A 23 0.61 -15.72 -4.13
CA ALA A 23 0.65 -16.48 -2.88
C ALA A 23 0.01 -15.71 -1.72
N ASN A 24 -0.96 -16.32 -1.04
CA ASN A 24 -1.56 -15.80 0.20
C ASN A 24 -0.51 -15.89 1.32
N VAL A 25 0.51 -15.06 1.22
CA VAL A 25 1.45 -14.81 2.32
C VAL A 25 0.69 -13.98 3.35
N PRO A 26 0.70 -14.39 4.63
CA PRO A 26 0.20 -13.56 5.71
C PRO A 26 0.81 -12.16 5.65
N LEU A 27 0.00 -11.15 5.89
CA LEU A 27 0.42 -9.76 6.01
C LEU A 27 1.13 -9.55 7.35
N ILE A 28 2.21 -8.77 7.29
CA ILE A 28 2.91 -8.30 8.47
C ILE A 28 1.99 -7.38 9.25
N GLN A 29 1.83 -7.65 10.55
CA GLN A 29 0.98 -6.86 11.43
C GLN A 29 1.42 -5.39 11.46
N PRO A 30 0.48 -4.42 11.55
CA PRO A 30 0.81 -3.01 11.63
C PRO A 30 1.75 -2.68 12.78
N GLY A 31 2.70 -1.79 12.55
CA GLY A 31 3.75 -1.44 13.51
C GLY A 31 4.77 -0.49 12.92
N ASP A 32 5.66 0.03 13.77
CA ASP A 32 6.79 0.83 13.32
C ASP A 32 7.99 -0.08 13.02
N PHE A 33 8.64 0.13 11.87
CA PHE A 33 9.74 -0.72 11.40
C PHE A 33 10.86 0.13 10.80
N LEU A 34 12.11 -0.33 10.99
CA LEU A 34 13.24 0.16 10.21
C LEU A 34 13.29 -0.68 8.93
N LEU A 35 13.13 -0.03 7.80
CA LEU A 35 13.04 -0.62 6.47
C LEU A 35 14.28 -0.26 5.67
N GLU A 36 14.79 -1.21 4.89
CA GLU A 36 15.86 -0.98 3.92
C GLU A 36 15.30 -1.00 2.50
N LEU A 37 15.65 0.02 1.71
CA LEU A 37 15.36 0.06 0.27
C LEU A 37 16.18 -1.01 -0.47
N PRO A 38 15.65 -1.60 -1.56
CA PRO A 38 16.44 -2.46 -2.44
C PRO A 38 17.73 -1.77 -2.89
N LYS A 39 18.82 -2.54 -2.96
CA LYS A 39 20.14 -2.01 -3.38
C LYS A 39 20.19 -1.61 -4.85
N ASN A 40 19.34 -2.22 -5.67
CA ASN A 40 19.30 -1.96 -7.11
C ASN A 40 17.93 -1.43 -7.48
N ILE A 41 17.79 -0.10 -7.50
CA ILE A 41 16.61 0.58 -8.03
C ILE A 41 16.75 0.90 -9.51
N GLU A 42 16.46 -0.11 -10.36
CA GLU A 42 16.26 0.09 -11.79
C GLU A 42 15.09 1.05 -12.14
N LEU A 43 15.07 1.59 -13.35
CA LEU A 43 13.97 2.48 -13.79
C LEU A 43 12.67 1.72 -14.11
N ALA A 44 12.72 0.39 -14.28
CA ALA A 44 11.64 -0.41 -14.85
C ALA A 44 10.44 -0.66 -13.92
N TRP A 45 10.58 -0.39 -12.63
CA TRP A 45 9.58 -0.66 -11.59
C TRP A 45 8.84 0.58 -11.10
N ALA A 46 9.14 1.70 -11.75
CA ALA A 46 8.36 2.91 -11.67
C ALA A 46 7.22 2.83 -12.70
N GLU A 47 6.01 2.60 -12.22
CA GLU A 47 4.81 2.48 -13.07
C GLU A 47 4.13 3.85 -13.22
N PRO A 48 4.01 4.38 -14.46
CA PRO A 48 3.19 5.55 -14.72
C PRO A 48 1.71 5.18 -14.55
N PHE A 49 0.93 6.09 -13.98
CA PHE A 49 -0.51 5.95 -13.85
C PHE A 49 -1.19 7.29 -13.87
N ASN A 50 -2.44 7.32 -14.33
CA ASN A 50 -3.23 8.53 -14.35
C ASN A 50 -4.04 8.68 -13.07
N THR A 51 -4.08 9.89 -12.54
CA THR A 51 -4.94 10.31 -11.44
C THR A 51 -5.69 11.57 -11.85
N ASN A 52 -6.82 11.83 -11.21
CA ASN A 52 -7.52 13.10 -11.39
C ASN A 52 -7.09 14.06 -10.29
N VAL A 53 -6.74 15.28 -10.66
CA VAL A 53 -6.52 16.42 -9.77
C VAL A 53 -7.39 17.55 -10.31
N ASP A 54 -8.35 18.03 -9.52
CA ASP A 54 -9.27 19.11 -9.90
C ASP A 54 -9.92 18.92 -11.29
N ASP A 55 -10.47 17.71 -11.53
CA ASP A 55 -11.08 17.28 -12.79
C ASP A 55 -10.16 17.19 -14.02
N GLU A 56 -8.86 17.45 -13.85
CA GLU A 56 -7.83 17.21 -14.87
C GLU A 56 -7.12 15.88 -14.66
N GLN A 57 -6.86 15.16 -15.75
CA GLN A 57 -6.11 13.92 -15.72
C GLN A 57 -4.61 14.22 -15.76
N VAL A 58 -3.91 13.85 -14.68
CA VAL A 58 -2.46 14.05 -14.52
C VAL A 58 -1.76 12.70 -14.47
N GLU A 59 -0.64 12.57 -15.19
CA GLU A 59 0.22 11.39 -15.11
C GLU A 59 1.14 11.48 -13.89
N ARG A 60 1.14 10.43 -13.08
CA ARG A 60 1.96 10.25 -11.88
C ARG A 60 2.74 8.97 -11.98
N VAL A 61 3.72 8.79 -11.10
CA VAL A 61 4.53 7.58 -11.02
C VAL A 61 4.43 6.94 -9.65
N ALA A 62 4.48 5.62 -9.62
CA ALA A 62 4.60 4.86 -8.39
C ALA A 62 5.71 3.82 -8.47
N VAL A 63 6.39 3.63 -7.36
CA VAL A 63 7.35 2.56 -7.14
C VAL A 63 6.61 1.43 -6.42
N GLN A 64 6.60 0.25 -7.03
CA GLN A 64 6.06 -0.96 -6.44
C GLN A 64 7.20 -1.75 -5.78
N PHE A 65 7.08 -2.01 -4.48
CA PHE A 65 7.97 -2.94 -3.79
C PHE A 65 7.28 -4.32 -3.77
N ASP A 66 7.94 -5.30 -4.37
CA ASP A 66 7.43 -6.64 -4.63
C ASP A 66 8.50 -7.70 -4.26
N PRO A 67 8.25 -9.01 -4.44
CA PRO A 67 9.25 -10.03 -4.09
C PRO A 67 10.58 -9.95 -4.85
N GLU A 68 10.61 -9.33 -6.03
CA GLU A 68 11.84 -9.16 -6.82
C GLU A 68 12.65 -7.98 -6.28
N HIS A 69 11.96 -6.91 -5.85
CA HIS A 69 12.57 -5.70 -5.29
C HIS A 69 11.90 -5.30 -3.96
N PRO A 70 12.05 -6.11 -2.89
CA PRO A 70 11.30 -5.91 -1.66
C PRO A 70 11.92 -4.84 -0.78
N LEU A 71 11.07 -4.11 -0.06
CA LEU A 71 11.52 -3.51 1.20
C LEU A 71 11.78 -4.64 2.19
N VAL A 72 12.85 -4.53 2.97
CA VAL A 72 13.18 -5.53 3.99
C VAL A 72 13.13 -4.88 5.37
N ILE A 73 12.49 -5.54 6.34
CA ILE A 73 12.55 -5.13 7.74
C ILE A 73 13.93 -5.48 8.29
N VAL A 74 14.70 -4.47 8.71
CA VAL A 74 16.05 -4.67 9.26
C VAL A 74 16.12 -4.44 10.77
N ALA A 75 15.16 -3.70 11.34
CA ALA A 75 14.97 -3.61 12.79
C ALA A 75 13.49 -3.35 13.12
N ALA A 76 13.09 -3.67 14.34
CA ALA A 76 11.75 -3.43 14.87
C ALA A 76 11.83 -3.13 16.37
N PRO A 77 10.87 -2.38 16.95
CA PRO A 77 10.80 -2.16 18.39
C PRO A 77 10.88 -3.47 19.18
N VAL A 78 11.51 -3.44 20.36
CA VAL A 78 11.74 -4.63 21.21
C VAL A 78 10.45 -5.44 21.44
N LEU A 79 9.35 -4.77 21.80
CA LEU A 79 8.05 -5.40 22.01
C LEU A 79 7.53 -6.18 20.79
N VAL A 80 7.80 -5.67 19.58
CA VAL A 80 7.41 -6.35 18.34
C VAL A 80 8.27 -7.60 18.15
N ARG A 81 9.58 -7.52 18.39
CA ARG A 81 10.49 -8.67 18.28
C ARG A 81 10.25 -9.74 19.33
N GLU A 82 9.81 -9.36 20.53
CA GLU A 82 9.41 -10.32 21.57
C GLU A 82 8.16 -11.11 21.16
N THR A 83 7.27 -10.49 20.39
CA THR A 83 6.02 -11.10 19.92
C THR A 83 6.20 -11.88 18.61
N ASP A 84 7.07 -11.38 17.72
CA ASP A 84 7.46 -12.03 16.46
C ASP A 84 8.99 -11.91 16.25
N PRO A 85 9.77 -12.89 16.76
CA PRO A 85 11.22 -12.91 16.56
C PRO A 85 11.65 -13.07 15.09
N SER A 86 10.74 -13.55 14.22
CA SER A 86 10.99 -13.78 12.81
C SER A 86 10.77 -12.55 11.94
N ILE A 87 10.37 -11.41 12.53
CA ILE A 87 10.00 -10.19 11.82
C ILE A 87 11.16 -9.57 11.03
N ILE A 88 12.39 -9.72 11.54
CA ILE A 88 13.59 -9.20 10.89
C ILE A 88 13.93 -10.07 9.67
N GLY A 89 14.16 -9.42 8.53
CA GLY A 89 14.38 -10.05 7.24
C GLY A 89 13.10 -10.29 6.44
N GLN A 90 11.91 -10.06 7.01
CA GLN A 90 10.67 -10.18 6.25
C GLN A 90 10.55 -9.08 5.18
N MET A 91 9.95 -9.47 4.06
CA MET A 91 9.70 -8.59 2.92
C MET A 91 8.38 -7.84 3.09
N VAL A 92 8.41 -6.53 2.91
CA VAL A 92 7.24 -5.66 2.92
C VAL A 92 6.86 -5.31 1.48
N ARG A 93 5.64 -5.69 1.09
CA ARG A 93 5.08 -5.39 -0.24
C ARG A 93 4.16 -4.20 -0.15
N VAL A 94 4.55 -3.07 -0.73
CA VAL A 94 3.80 -1.81 -0.68
C VAL A 94 4.05 -0.99 -1.95
N ARG A 95 3.16 -0.03 -2.22
CA ARG A 95 3.27 0.90 -3.33
C ARG A 95 3.44 2.31 -2.81
N VAL A 96 4.45 3.02 -3.28
CA VAL A 96 4.70 4.43 -2.92
C VAL A 96 4.61 5.28 -4.18
N ALA A 97 3.77 6.31 -4.17
CA ALA A 97 3.49 7.12 -5.36
C ALA A 97 3.78 8.60 -5.12
N ASN A 98 4.12 9.32 -6.19
CA ASN A 98 4.22 10.79 -6.17
C ASN A 98 2.85 11.49 -6.34
N ASN A 99 1.74 10.75 -6.22
CA ASN A 99 0.41 11.33 -6.25
C ASN A 99 0.12 12.08 -4.95
N GLU A 100 -0.03 13.39 -5.06
CA GLU A 100 -0.31 14.27 -3.94
C GLU A 100 -1.72 14.04 -3.41
N ARG A 101 -1.85 14.06 -2.08
CA ARG A 101 -3.14 13.99 -1.40
C ARG A 101 -3.17 15.07 -0.36
N ASN A 102 -4.35 15.58 -0.03
CA ASN A 102 -4.47 16.48 1.09
C ASN A 102 -4.17 15.72 2.39
N ARG A 103 -3.10 16.13 3.08
CA ARG A 103 -2.65 15.58 4.35
C ARG A 103 -2.92 16.53 5.52
N ALA A 104 -3.54 17.68 5.27
CA ALA A 104 -3.92 18.63 6.32
C ALA A 104 -4.99 18.05 7.25
N ARG A 105 -4.97 18.47 8.51
CA ARG A 105 -6.05 18.13 9.44
C ARG A 105 -7.32 18.85 9.02
N ARG A 106 -8.47 18.33 9.45
CA ARG A 106 -9.75 18.97 9.18
C ARG A 106 -9.76 20.38 9.77
N GLY A 107 -9.91 21.38 8.89
CA GLY A 107 -9.92 22.80 9.26
C GLY A 107 -8.62 23.54 8.95
N ASP A 108 -7.53 22.82 8.67
CA ASP A 108 -6.27 23.42 8.25
C ASP A 108 -6.24 23.65 6.72
N PRO A 109 -5.42 24.60 6.23
CA PRO A 109 -5.20 24.78 4.79
C PRO A 109 -4.71 23.48 4.14
N PRO A 110 -5.13 23.16 2.90
CA PRO A 110 -4.70 21.96 2.21
C PRO A 110 -3.17 21.84 2.14
N ALA A 111 -2.66 20.68 2.54
CA ALA A 111 -1.24 20.33 2.43
C ALA A 111 -1.14 19.15 1.47
N LEU A 112 -0.95 19.44 0.19
CA LEU A 112 -0.84 18.45 -0.87
C LEU A 112 0.55 17.83 -0.86
N VAL A 113 0.66 16.62 -0.32
CA VAL A 113 1.94 15.91 -0.19
C VAL A 113 1.74 14.44 -0.59
N SER A 114 2.70 13.90 -1.32
CA SER A 114 2.70 12.51 -1.76
C SER A 114 3.46 11.60 -0.79
N ASP A 115 3.18 10.29 -0.83
CA ASP A 115 3.91 9.32 0.01
C ASP A 115 5.39 9.22 -0.40
N MET A 116 5.68 9.39 -1.70
CA MET A 116 7.04 9.43 -2.21
C MET A 116 7.80 10.67 -1.71
N HIS A 117 7.11 11.80 -1.56
CA HIS A 117 7.67 12.98 -0.92
C HIS A 117 8.07 12.67 0.53
N TYR A 118 7.15 12.16 1.36
CA TYR A 118 7.50 11.84 2.75
C TYR A 118 8.64 10.82 2.85
N LEU A 119 8.65 9.80 1.99
CA LEU A 119 9.75 8.84 1.96
C LEU A 119 11.10 9.51 1.67
N LEU A 120 11.19 10.31 0.61
CA LEU A 120 12.45 10.95 0.21
C LEU A 120 12.91 12.00 1.23
N PHE A 121 12.02 12.90 1.63
CA PHE A 121 12.39 14.08 2.42
C PHE A 121 12.45 13.78 3.93
N GLU A 122 11.42 13.13 4.50
CA GLU A 122 11.37 12.83 5.94
C GLU A 122 12.04 11.51 6.28
N GLY A 123 11.93 10.51 5.39
CA GLY A 123 12.48 9.17 5.60
C GLY A 123 13.98 9.06 5.30
N LEU A 124 14.46 9.78 4.28
CA LEU A 124 15.78 9.55 3.67
C LEU A 124 16.67 10.80 3.61
N ASP A 125 16.21 11.93 4.16
CA ASP A 125 16.91 13.23 4.18
C ASP A 125 17.39 13.69 2.79
N PHE A 126 16.53 13.50 1.77
CA PHE A 126 16.84 13.92 0.41
C PHE A 126 16.71 15.45 0.27
N SER A 127 17.75 16.10 -0.25
CA SER A 127 17.82 17.56 -0.37
C SER A 127 17.49 18.13 -1.77
N GLY A 128 16.99 17.31 -2.71
CA GLY A 128 16.64 17.75 -4.07
C GLY A 128 15.20 18.23 -4.19
N LYS A 129 14.79 18.73 -5.35
CA LYS A 129 13.40 19.13 -5.63
C LYS A 129 12.91 18.46 -6.91
N PRO A 130 12.38 17.23 -6.84
CA PRO A 130 11.87 16.55 -8.03
C PRO A 130 10.62 17.27 -8.56
N GLU A 131 10.64 17.66 -9.83
CA GLU A 131 9.52 18.38 -10.46
C GLU A 131 8.79 17.47 -11.47
N GLU A 132 9.54 16.66 -12.22
CA GLU A 132 8.98 15.72 -13.18
C GLU A 132 8.98 14.28 -12.66
N ASN A 133 8.13 13.41 -13.24
CA ASN A 133 8.06 11.99 -12.89
C ASN A 133 9.45 11.32 -12.99
N LEU A 134 10.28 11.70 -13.97
CA LEU A 134 11.63 11.15 -14.10
C LEU A 134 12.54 11.54 -12.92
N ASP A 135 12.43 12.79 -12.43
CA ASP A 135 13.22 13.27 -11.29
C ASP A 135 12.88 12.50 -10.02
N TRP A 136 11.60 12.18 -9.82
CA TRP A 136 11.13 11.37 -8.69
C TRP A 136 11.77 9.98 -8.71
N ILE A 137 11.84 9.35 -9.89
CA ILE A 137 12.46 8.02 -10.05
C ILE A 137 13.97 8.12 -9.81
N LEU A 138 14.64 9.12 -10.39
CA LEU A 138 16.08 9.31 -10.19
C LEU A 138 16.43 9.59 -8.73
N ALA A 139 15.61 10.37 -8.02
CA ALA A 139 15.77 10.63 -6.60
C ALA A 139 15.64 9.34 -5.78
N MET A 140 14.63 8.51 -6.04
CA MET A 140 14.48 7.19 -5.42
C MET A 140 15.70 6.30 -5.68
N ASN A 141 16.20 6.26 -6.91
CA ASN A 141 17.37 5.47 -7.28
C ASN A 141 18.64 5.90 -6.54
N GLN A 142 18.81 7.19 -6.28
CA GLN A 142 19.94 7.71 -5.51
C GLN A 142 19.91 7.28 -4.04
N GLN A 143 18.74 6.90 -3.51
CA GLN A 143 18.57 6.42 -2.14
C GLN A 143 18.61 4.88 -2.03
N ALA A 144 18.96 4.16 -3.10
CA ALA A 144 19.03 2.69 -3.08
C ALA A 144 19.89 2.17 -1.92
N GLY A 145 19.42 1.12 -1.23
CA GLY A 145 20.11 0.53 -0.08
C GLY A 145 20.07 1.37 1.21
N LYS A 146 19.52 2.59 1.19
CA LYS A 146 19.34 3.38 2.41
C LYS A 146 18.19 2.86 3.26
N ARG A 147 18.21 3.26 4.53
CA ARG A 147 17.23 2.85 5.53
C ARG A 147 16.41 4.03 6.02
N PHE A 148 15.19 3.74 6.40
CA PHE A 148 14.24 4.70 6.93
C PHE A 148 13.28 4.01 7.89
N VAL A 149 12.75 4.76 8.84
CA VAL A 149 11.68 4.28 9.71
C VAL A 149 10.34 4.64 9.10
N ALA A 150 9.40 3.70 9.09
CA ALA A 150 8.00 3.99 8.76
C ALA A 150 7.06 3.09 9.55
N ALA A 151 5.83 3.57 9.71
CA ALA A 151 4.72 2.80 10.21
C ALA A 151 4.10 1.99 9.06
N LEU A 152 4.12 0.67 9.17
CA LEU A 152 3.27 -0.19 8.38
C LEU A 152 1.85 -0.08 8.92
N THR A 153 0.92 0.37 8.09
CA THR A 153 -0.50 0.48 8.44
C THR A 153 -1.35 -0.30 7.46
N TRP A 154 -2.55 -0.68 7.87
CA TRP A 154 -3.49 -1.38 7.00
C TRP A 154 -4.70 -0.50 6.69
N SER A 155 -5.20 -0.64 5.46
CA SER A 155 -6.47 -0.07 5.05
C SER A 155 -7.21 -1.00 4.11
N SER A 156 -8.52 -0.80 3.96
CA SER A 156 -9.31 -1.46 2.95
C SER A 156 -10.34 -0.53 2.34
N TYR A 157 -10.75 -0.82 1.12
CA TYR A 157 -11.76 -0.04 0.38
C TYR A 157 -12.76 -0.98 -0.28
N CYS A 158 -14.04 -0.80 0.03
CA CYS A 158 -15.13 -1.49 -0.62
C CYS A 158 -15.46 -0.80 -1.95
N SER A 159 -15.02 -1.36 -3.07
CA SER A 159 -15.14 -0.72 -4.38
C SER A 159 -16.58 -0.68 -4.91
N GLU A 160 -17.09 0.53 -5.18
CA GLU A 160 -18.38 0.74 -5.89
C GLU A 160 -18.34 0.36 -7.37
N LYS A 161 -17.16 0.09 -7.92
CA LYS A 161 -16.96 -0.18 -9.34
C LYS A 161 -16.92 -1.66 -9.68
N LYS A 162 -16.52 -2.50 -8.72
CA LYS A 162 -16.32 -3.95 -8.91
C LYS A 162 -17.45 -4.72 -8.22
N THR A 163 -17.81 -5.88 -8.77
CA THR A 163 -18.67 -6.84 -8.06
C THR A 163 -18.03 -7.17 -6.71
N ARG A 164 -18.84 -7.18 -5.65
CA ARG A 164 -18.35 -7.58 -4.33
C ARG A 164 -18.11 -9.09 -4.29
N TYR A 165 -17.19 -9.49 -3.44
CA TYR A 165 -17.05 -10.88 -3.03
C TYR A 165 -17.74 -11.05 -1.68
N ILE A 166 -18.33 -12.21 -1.43
CA ILE A 166 -18.98 -12.56 -0.16
C ILE A 166 -18.32 -13.81 0.41
N ASP A 167 -18.41 -13.99 1.73
CA ASP A 167 -17.93 -15.20 2.40
C ASP A 167 -18.69 -16.43 1.86
N ASP A 168 -17.95 -17.50 1.55
CA ASP A 168 -18.53 -18.75 1.04
C ASP A 168 -18.90 -19.74 2.17
N GLY A 169 -18.68 -19.38 3.43
CA GLY A 169 -18.93 -20.22 4.60
C GLY A 169 -17.89 -21.33 4.80
N GLN A 170 -16.88 -21.43 3.93
CA GLN A 170 -15.78 -22.39 4.00
C GLN A 170 -14.43 -21.72 4.30
N GLY A 171 -14.46 -20.44 4.70
CA GLY A 171 -13.27 -19.62 4.95
C GLY A 171 -12.66 -19.01 3.68
N GLY A 172 -13.35 -19.12 2.55
CA GLY A 172 -13.00 -18.49 1.29
C GLY A 172 -13.91 -17.30 0.96
N SER A 173 -13.92 -16.91 -0.31
CA SER A 173 -14.79 -15.83 -0.79
C SER A 173 -15.16 -16.07 -2.24
N THR A 174 -16.45 -16.01 -2.55
CA THR A 174 -16.98 -16.14 -3.91
C THR A 174 -17.47 -14.79 -4.44
N GLU A 175 -17.47 -14.61 -5.76
CA GLU A 175 -18.13 -13.45 -6.37
C GLU A 175 -19.62 -13.51 -6.02
N ASP A 176 -20.21 -12.36 -5.68
CA ASP A 176 -21.64 -12.28 -5.36
C ASP A 176 -22.49 -12.74 -6.57
N PRO A 177 -23.33 -13.80 -6.41
CA PRO A 177 -24.20 -14.30 -7.47
C PRO A 177 -25.13 -13.22 -8.04
N ASP A 178 -25.53 -12.26 -7.22
CA ASP A 178 -26.43 -11.16 -7.60
C ASP A 178 -25.71 -10.02 -8.34
N LYS A 179 -24.40 -10.15 -8.57
CA LYS A 179 -23.55 -9.15 -9.24
C LYS A 179 -23.55 -7.78 -8.54
N THR A 180 -23.91 -7.74 -7.25
CA THR A 180 -23.95 -6.51 -6.46
C THR A 180 -22.55 -5.90 -6.35
N LYS A 181 -22.45 -4.57 -6.47
CA LYS A 181 -21.18 -3.85 -6.29
C LYS A 181 -20.92 -3.52 -4.81
N GLY A 182 -19.70 -3.13 -4.49
CA GLY A 182 -19.37 -2.64 -3.14
C GLY A 182 -20.03 -1.31 -2.80
N CYS A 183 -19.94 -0.90 -1.53
CA CYS A 183 -20.65 0.26 -0.96
C CYS A 183 -19.82 1.55 -0.83
N GLY A 184 -18.56 1.57 -1.26
CA GLY A 184 -17.70 2.76 -1.17
C GLY A 184 -17.08 3.02 0.21
N SER A 185 -17.37 2.19 1.21
CA SER A 185 -16.81 2.37 2.55
C SER A 185 -15.29 2.16 2.56
N ARG A 186 -14.59 3.02 3.31
CA ARG A 186 -13.16 2.94 3.57
C ARG A 186 -12.93 2.58 5.03
N TYR A 187 -12.00 1.67 5.25
CA TYR A 187 -11.60 1.22 6.58
C TYR A 187 -10.13 1.53 6.76
N TYR A 188 -9.82 2.30 7.78
CA TYR A 188 -8.46 2.57 8.21
C TYR A 188 -8.13 1.69 9.41
N GLN A 189 -6.84 1.54 9.73
CA GLN A 189 -6.34 0.65 10.78
C GLN A 189 -7.10 0.77 12.12
N SER A 190 -7.50 1.97 12.54
CA SER A 190 -8.24 2.16 13.80
C SER A 190 -9.64 1.55 13.81
N GLN A 191 -10.20 1.25 12.64
CA GLN A 191 -11.54 0.68 12.45
C GLN A 191 -11.49 -0.82 12.16
N LEU A 192 -10.30 -1.39 11.98
CA LEU A 192 -10.14 -2.80 11.68
C LEU A 192 -10.38 -3.65 12.93
N ALA A 193 -11.11 -4.74 12.74
CA ALA A 193 -11.34 -5.71 13.78
C ALA A 193 -10.04 -6.40 14.21
N ARG A 194 -10.02 -6.84 15.47
CA ARG A 194 -8.92 -7.60 16.06
C ARG A 194 -9.43 -8.96 16.54
N ASP A 195 -8.55 -9.95 16.55
CA ASP A 195 -8.82 -11.24 17.17
C ASP A 195 -8.71 -11.18 18.70
N GLU A 196 -8.97 -12.31 19.35
CA GLU A 196 -8.88 -12.45 20.82
C GLU A 196 -7.47 -12.21 21.37
N SER A 197 -6.44 -12.38 20.52
CA SER A 197 -5.04 -12.11 20.85
C SER A 197 -4.66 -10.64 20.63
N GLY A 198 -5.58 -9.82 20.13
CA GLY A 198 -5.38 -8.40 19.86
C GLY A 198 -4.71 -8.09 18.52
N PHE A 199 -4.47 -9.08 17.67
CA PHE A 199 -3.93 -8.89 16.32
C PHE A 199 -5.00 -8.45 15.34
N TYR A 200 -4.63 -7.65 14.35
CA TYR A 200 -5.56 -7.21 13.34
C TYR A 200 -5.97 -8.35 12.41
N LEU A 201 -7.26 -8.42 12.11
CA LEU A 201 -7.79 -9.35 11.13
C LEU A 201 -7.44 -8.86 9.72
N GLU A 202 -6.76 -9.72 8.94
CA GLU A 202 -6.44 -9.42 7.54
C GLU A 202 -7.68 -9.38 6.64
N ARG A 203 -8.72 -10.13 7.02
CA ARG A 203 -9.97 -10.26 6.28
C ARG A 203 -11.13 -10.00 7.22
N PHE A 204 -12.12 -9.29 6.73
CA PHE A 204 -13.31 -8.93 7.50
C PHE A 204 -14.48 -8.64 6.57
N VAL A 205 -15.69 -8.63 7.12
CA VAL A 205 -16.91 -8.31 6.39
C VAL A 205 -17.17 -6.80 6.46
N CYS A 206 -17.45 -6.20 5.30
CA CYS A 206 -17.80 -4.80 5.18
C CYS A 206 -19.13 -4.50 5.92
N SER A 207 -19.06 -3.66 6.95
CA SER A 207 -20.21 -3.14 7.71
C SER A 207 -20.87 -1.89 7.09
N GLY A 208 -20.42 -1.50 5.90
CA GLY A 208 -21.02 -0.41 5.13
C GLY A 208 -22.44 -0.72 4.71
N GLN A 209 -23.15 0.27 4.19
CA GLN A 209 -24.56 0.16 3.84
C GLN A 209 -24.75 0.30 2.33
N ILE A 210 -25.60 -0.52 1.73
CA ILE A 210 -26.02 -0.41 0.32
C ILE A 210 -27.52 -0.14 0.23
N GLN A 211 -27.91 0.62 -0.80
CA GLN A 211 -29.32 0.83 -1.13
C GLN A 211 -29.80 -0.31 -2.02
N ILE A 212 -30.92 -0.92 -1.64
CA ILE A 212 -31.61 -1.97 -2.41
C ILE A 212 -33.09 -1.58 -2.57
N GLU A 213 -33.80 -2.27 -3.46
CA GLU A 213 -35.24 -2.09 -3.60
C GLU A 213 -35.92 -2.53 -2.28
N GLY A 214 -36.56 -1.57 -1.59
CA GLY A 214 -37.22 -1.82 -0.30
C GLY A 214 -36.44 -1.36 0.95
N GLY A 215 -35.23 -0.78 0.81
CA GLY A 215 -34.54 -0.13 1.93
C GLY A 215 -33.02 -0.16 1.85
N THR A 216 -32.38 -0.01 3.00
CA THR A 216 -30.93 -0.08 3.15
C THR A 216 -30.57 -1.39 3.84
N THR A 217 -29.55 -2.08 3.35
CA THR A 217 -29.02 -3.31 3.96
C THR A 217 -27.50 -3.26 4.07
N GLU A 218 -26.93 -4.17 4.85
CA GLU A 218 -25.47 -4.28 5.01
C GLU A 218 -24.80 -4.70 3.69
N CYS A 219 -23.60 -4.17 3.46
CA CYS A 219 -22.82 -4.45 2.27
C CYS A 219 -22.34 -5.90 2.23
N GLY A 220 -21.97 -6.51 3.37
CA GLY A 220 -21.61 -7.93 3.43
C GLY A 220 -20.38 -8.33 2.59
N ALA A 221 -19.67 -7.37 1.98
CA ALA A 221 -18.53 -7.66 1.13
C ALA A 221 -17.37 -8.21 1.97
N ALA A 222 -16.81 -9.35 1.57
CA ALA A 222 -15.56 -9.87 2.10
C ALA A 222 -14.39 -8.98 1.63
N LEU A 223 -13.78 -8.26 2.57
CA LEU A 223 -12.68 -7.35 2.32
C LEU A 223 -11.36 -7.94 2.80
N ARG A 224 -10.27 -7.58 2.11
CA ARG A 224 -8.90 -7.81 2.56
C ARG A 224 -8.23 -6.49 2.89
N CYS A 225 -7.38 -6.49 3.90
CA CYS A 225 -6.49 -5.39 4.23
C CYS A 225 -5.36 -5.27 3.19
N PHE A 226 -4.94 -4.04 2.94
CA PHE A 226 -3.79 -3.70 2.10
C PHE A 226 -2.80 -2.87 2.92
N PRO A 227 -1.52 -3.27 2.94
CA PRO A 227 -0.48 -2.54 3.66
C PRO A 227 -0.16 -1.22 2.96
N ASN A 228 0.11 -0.20 3.77
CA ASN A 228 0.64 1.11 3.37
C ASN A 228 1.76 1.52 4.33
N LEU A 229 2.55 2.50 3.91
CA LEU A 229 3.54 3.13 4.77
C LEU A 229 3.08 4.53 5.16
N GLU A 230 3.22 4.87 6.42
CA GLU A 230 2.93 6.19 6.99
C GLU A 230 4.02 6.61 7.97
N ARG A 231 4.00 7.87 8.43
CA ARG A 231 4.88 8.38 9.50
C ARG A 231 6.37 8.10 9.23
N PHE A 232 6.83 8.39 8.01
CA PHE A 232 8.22 8.27 7.59
C PHE A 232 9.15 9.13 8.45
N ARG A 233 10.32 8.58 8.82
CA ARG A 233 11.34 9.23 9.64
C ARG A 233 12.72 8.68 9.30
N LEU A 234 13.76 9.40 9.70
CA LEU A 234 15.15 8.97 9.58
C LEU A 234 15.45 7.70 10.37
N GLU A 235 16.47 6.94 9.93
CA GLU A 235 16.97 5.74 10.61
C GLU A 235 17.31 5.96 12.10
N SER A 236 17.71 7.17 12.49
CA SER A 236 18.02 7.51 13.88
C SER A 236 16.84 7.34 14.85
N PHE A 237 15.59 7.32 14.36
CA PHE A 237 14.43 6.99 15.18
C PHE A 237 14.39 5.52 15.64
N ALA A 238 15.16 4.64 15.01
CA ALA A 238 15.29 3.24 15.38
C ALA A 238 16.50 2.96 16.29
N GLU A 239 17.15 3.99 16.86
CA GLU A 239 18.18 3.80 17.86
C GLU A 239 17.65 2.95 19.04
N GLY A 240 18.33 1.84 19.33
CA GLY A 240 17.94 0.89 20.36
C GLY A 240 16.92 -0.18 19.94
N TRP A 241 16.61 -0.30 18.64
CA TRP A 241 15.72 -1.37 18.13
C TRP A 241 16.46 -2.68 17.82
N ASN A 242 17.80 -2.68 17.91
CA ASN A 242 18.66 -3.85 17.68
C ASN A 242 18.63 -4.85 18.84
#